data_AF-A0A2E4DF37-F1
#
_entry.id   AF-A0A2E4DF37-F1
#
_cell.length_a   1.000
_cell.length_b   1.000
_cell.length_c   1.000
_cell.angle_alpha   90.00
_cell.angle_beta   90.00
_cell.angle_gamma   90.00
#
_symmetry.space_group_name_H-M   'P 1'
#
loop_
_entity.id
_entity.type
_entity.pdbx_description
1 polymer ?
#
loop_
_entity_poly.entity_id
_entity_poly.type
_entity_poly.pdbx_seq_one_letter_code
_entity_poly.pdbx_strand_id
1 'polypeptide(L)'
;MHEKWLSIQEFAQYKDKSISTVRRYIKSNKVTFKDDGGKYYILVKNYQAPQEANESEAQKIEELLEQNKKLKHELDEAKMLIQLYEQGQFLSQTNTLPEMPQSL
;
A
#
# COMPACT_ATOMS: atom_id res chain seq x y z
N MET A 1 -10.94 -21.75 -21.66
CA MET A 1 -11.67 -21.78 -20.37
C MET A 1 -10.92 -22.72 -19.45
N HIS A 2 -10.30 -22.21 -18.39
CA HIS A 2 -9.54 -23.04 -17.44
C HIS A 2 -10.42 -23.32 -16.22
N GLU A 3 -10.75 -24.59 -16.01
CA GLU A 3 -11.34 -25.07 -14.76
C GLU A 3 -10.22 -25.47 -13.82
N LYS A 4 -10.26 -25.02 -12.56
CA LYS A 4 -9.23 -25.32 -11.56
C LYS A 4 -9.87 -25.81 -10.27
N TRP A 5 -9.29 -26.85 -9.69
CA TRP A 5 -9.60 -27.30 -8.34
C TRP A 5 -8.80 -26.47 -7.35
N LEU A 6 -9.49 -25.79 -6.45
CA LEU A 6 -8.88 -25.00 -5.38
C LEU A 6 -9.14 -25.67 -4.04
N SER A 7 -8.15 -25.68 -3.16
CA SER A 7 -8.37 -26.00 -1.75
C SER A 7 -9.36 -25.01 -1.11
N ILE A 8 -9.90 -25.36 0.06
CA ILE A 8 -10.77 -24.44 0.83
C ILE A 8 -10.10 -23.07 1.04
N GLN A 9 -8.78 -23.05 1.33
CA GLN A 9 -8.05 -21.82 1.59
C GLN A 9 -7.92 -20.97 0.33
N GLU A 10 -7.52 -21.56 -0.79
CA GLU A 10 -7.41 -20.87 -2.06
C GLU A 10 -8.77 -20.36 -2.55
N PHE A 11 -9.84 -21.16 -2.38
CA PHE A 11 -11.19 -20.73 -2.75
C PHE A 11 -11.71 -19.59 -1.86
N ALA A 12 -11.40 -19.64 -0.56
CA ALA A 12 -11.72 -18.57 0.39
C ALA A 12 -11.07 -17.25 -0.02
N GLN A 13 -9.78 -17.28 -0.38
CA GLN A 13 -9.05 -16.11 -0.90
C GLN A 13 -9.61 -15.66 -2.24
N TYR A 14 -9.82 -16.58 -3.19
CA TYR A 14 -10.32 -16.27 -4.53
C TYR A 14 -11.72 -15.64 -4.54
N LYS A 15 -12.60 -16.02 -3.60
CA LYS A 15 -13.97 -15.48 -3.49
C LYS A 15 -14.13 -14.39 -2.42
N ASP A 16 -13.06 -14.02 -1.73
CA ASP A 16 -13.07 -13.11 -0.58
C ASP A 16 -14.16 -13.50 0.44
N LYS A 17 -14.02 -14.73 0.97
CA LYS A 17 -14.93 -15.31 1.97
C LYS A 17 -14.14 -16.00 3.07
N SER A 18 -14.68 -15.99 4.29
CA SER A 18 -14.11 -16.76 5.39
C SER A 18 -14.14 -18.27 5.11
N ILE A 19 -13.17 -19.00 5.66
CA ILE A 19 -13.11 -20.47 5.61
C ILE A 19 -14.42 -21.09 6.14
N SER A 20 -14.99 -20.51 7.21
CA SER A 20 -16.27 -20.95 7.79
C SER A 20 -17.42 -20.82 6.80
N THR A 21 -17.45 -19.74 6.02
CA THR A 21 -18.44 -19.54 4.95
C THR A 21 -18.27 -20.58 3.84
N VAL A 22 -17.04 -20.86 3.43
CA VAL A 22 -16.74 -21.87 2.41
C VAL A 22 -17.16 -23.28 2.88
N ARG A 23 -16.88 -23.64 4.13
CA ARG A 23 -17.36 -24.90 4.74
C ARG A 23 -18.89 -24.97 4.75
N ARG A 24 -19.58 -23.86 5.04
CA ARG A 24 -21.04 -23.79 4.94
C ARG A 24 -21.52 -24.01 3.51
N TYR A 25 -20.84 -23.46 2.50
CA TYR A 25 -21.18 -23.68 1.10
C TYR A 25 -21.09 -25.15 0.68
N ILE A 26 -20.01 -25.84 1.11
CA ILE A 26 -19.85 -27.29 0.94
C ILE A 26 -21.05 -28.02 1.59
N LYS A 27 -21.35 -27.72 2.86
CA LYS A 27 -22.49 -28.34 3.58
C LYS A 27 -23.85 -28.08 2.94
N SER A 28 -24.05 -26.90 2.34
CA SER A 28 -25.28 -26.51 1.65
C SER A 28 -25.33 -26.89 0.17
N ASN A 29 -24.33 -27.64 -0.33
CA ASN A 29 -24.18 -28.06 -1.72
C ASN A 29 -24.27 -26.92 -2.76
N LYS A 30 -23.81 -25.72 -2.38
CA LYS A 30 -23.80 -24.53 -3.25
C LYS A 30 -22.62 -24.49 -4.23
N VAL A 31 -21.65 -25.37 -4.05
CA VAL A 31 -20.42 -25.44 -4.83
C VAL A 31 -20.13 -26.89 -5.17
N THR A 32 -19.55 -27.13 -6.35
CA THR A 32 -19.04 -28.45 -6.72
C THR A 32 -17.73 -28.68 -5.97
N PHE A 33 -17.69 -29.73 -5.16
CA PHE A 33 -16.50 -30.09 -4.38
C PHE A 33 -16.17 -31.57 -4.51
N LYS A 34 -14.93 -31.93 -4.19
CA LYS A 34 -14.45 -33.30 -3.98
C LYS A 34 -13.73 -33.39 -2.64
N ASP A 35 -13.80 -34.55 -2.01
CA ASP A 35 -13.06 -34.89 -0.80
C ASP A 35 -11.92 -35.84 -1.18
N ASP A 36 -10.71 -35.52 -0.74
CA ASP A 36 -9.51 -36.33 -0.93
C ASP A 36 -8.75 -36.39 0.40
N GLY A 37 -8.89 -37.51 1.11
CA GLY A 37 -8.20 -37.76 2.37
C GLY A 37 -8.52 -36.77 3.50
N GLY A 38 -9.74 -36.23 3.56
CA GLY A 38 -10.14 -35.23 4.56
C GLY A 38 -9.82 -33.79 4.17
N LYS A 39 -9.33 -33.57 2.94
CA LYS A 39 -9.18 -32.24 2.32
C LYS A 39 -10.27 -32.04 1.29
N TYR A 40 -10.97 -30.91 1.38
CA TYR A 40 -11.94 -30.53 0.36
C TYR A 40 -11.30 -29.65 -0.71
N TYR A 41 -11.64 -29.95 -1.95
CA TYR A 41 -11.30 -29.14 -3.12
C TYR A 41 -12.58 -28.69 -3.82
N ILE A 42 -12.62 -27.45 -4.27
CA ILE A 42 -13.76 -26.80 -4.90
C ILE A 42 -13.42 -26.50 -6.35
N LEU A 43 -14.31 -26.87 -7.27
CA LEU A 43 -14.14 -26.61 -8.70
C LEU A 43 -14.53 -25.17 -9.02
N VAL A 44 -13.61 -24.41 -9.59
CA VAL A 44 -13.85 -23.06 -10.09
C VAL A 44 -13.82 -23.08 -11.62
N LYS A 45 -14.94 -22.71 -12.22
CA LYS A 45 -15.03 -22.42 -13.66
C LYS A 45 -14.50 -21.02 -13.93
N ASN A 46 -13.74 -20.85 -15.01
CA ASN A 46 -13.10 -19.58 -15.38
C ASN A 46 -12.17 -19.04 -14.28
N TYR A 47 -11.32 -19.92 -13.75
CA TYR A 47 -10.32 -19.50 -12.76
C TYR A 47 -9.39 -18.45 -13.38
N GLN A 48 -9.39 -17.26 -12.79
CA GLN A 48 -8.39 -16.24 -13.02
C GLN A 48 -7.42 -16.34 -11.85
N ALA A 49 -6.16 -16.62 -12.15
CA ALA A 49 -5.14 -16.58 -11.11
C ALA A 49 -5.17 -15.18 -10.48
N PRO A 50 -5.26 -15.05 -9.14
CA PRO A 50 -4.96 -13.78 -8.51
C PRO A 50 -3.55 -13.43 -8.97
N GLN A 51 -3.40 -12.27 -9.64
CA GLN A 51 -2.08 -11.79 -10.04
C GLN A 51 -1.20 -11.80 -8.80
N GLU A 52 -0.03 -12.42 -8.90
CA GLU A 52 0.98 -12.39 -7.85
C GLU A 52 1.48 -10.96 -7.70
N ALA A 53 0.72 -10.16 -6.95
CA ALA A 53 0.98 -8.75 -6.71
C ALA A 53 2.09 -8.54 -5.65
N ASN A 54 2.76 -9.61 -5.21
CA ASN A 54 3.28 -9.63 -3.83
C ASN A 54 4.76 -9.28 -3.65
N GLU A 55 5.54 -9.10 -4.71
CA GLU A 55 6.92 -8.57 -4.58
C GLU A 55 7.08 -7.19 -5.22
N SER A 56 6.55 -6.99 -6.43
CA SER A 56 6.65 -5.70 -7.13
C SER A 56 5.83 -4.60 -6.45
N GLU A 57 4.63 -4.90 -5.92
CA GLU A 57 3.85 -3.89 -5.21
C GLU A 57 4.47 -3.56 -3.84
N ALA A 58 5.04 -4.56 -3.15
CA ALA A 58 5.72 -4.32 -1.88
C ALA A 58 6.93 -3.36 -2.05
N GLN A 59 7.75 -3.60 -3.08
CA GLN A 59 8.85 -2.69 -3.46
C GLN A 59 8.33 -1.31 -3.85
N LYS A 60 7.22 -1.24 -4.60
CA LYS A 60 6.62 0.04 -4.99
C LYS A 60 6.06 0.81 -3.80
N ILE A 61 5.46 0.11 -2.83
CA ILE A 61 4.95 0.71 -1.60
C ILE A 61 6.11 1.29 -0.79
N GLU A 62 7.22 0.57 -0.66
CA GLU A 62 8.42 1.04 0.04
C GLU A 62 8.99 2.30 -0.62
N GLU A 63 9.16 2.28 -1.95
CA GLU A 63 9.62 3.44 -2.72
C GLU A 63 8.69 4.65 -2.54
N LEU A 64 7.38 4.44 -2.60
CA LEU A 64 6.38 5.50 -2.42
C LEU A 64 6.39 6.07 -1.00
N LEU A 65 6.62 5.25 0.02
CA LEU A 65 6.73 5.71 1.41
C LEU A 65 7.96 6.58 1.61
N GLU A 66 9.09 6.21 1.02
CA GLU A 66 10.33 6.98 1.08
C GLU A 66 10.18 8.34 0.38
N GLN A 67 9.57 8.35 -0.82
CA GLN A 67 9.22 9.58 -1.53
C GLN A 67 8.28 10.47 -0.71
N ASN A 68 7.26 9.89 -0.07
CA ASN A 68 6.32 10.64 0.75
C ASN A 68 7.01 11.31 1.95
N LYS A 69 7.94 10.59 2.59
CA LYS A 69 8.75 11.13 3.69
C LYS A 69 9.62 12.30 3.22
N LYS A 70 10.30 12.17 2.09
CA LYS A 70 11.12 13.24 1.52
C LYS A 70 10.30 14.48 1.21
N LEU A 71 9.16 14.31 0.53
CA LEU A 71 8.25 15.41 0.20
C LEU A 71 7.70 16.10 1.45
N LYS A 72 7.41 15.36 2.52
CA LYS A 72 6.99 15.95 3.80
C LYS A 72 8.09 16.82 4.41
N HIS A 73 9.34 16.35 4.39
CA HIS A 73 10.47 17.15 4.87
C HIS A 73 10.65 18.43 4.05
N GLU A 74 10.66 18.36 2.73
CA GLU A 74 10.77 19.54 1.84
C GLU A 74 9.61 20.53 2.07
N LEU A 75 8.40 20.02 2.30
CA LEU A 75 7.22 20.83 2.57
C LEU A 75 7.31 21.52 3.94
N ASP A 76 7.79 20.83 4.97
CA ASP A 76 7.99 21.42 6.30
C ASP A 76 9.09 22.49 6.29
N GLU A 77 10.19 22.26 5.57
CA GLU A 77 11.24 23.26 5.34
C GLU A 77 10.70 24.50 4.61
N ALA A 78 9.95 24.31 3.53
CA ALA A 78 9.35 25.41 2.78
C ALA A 78 8.37 26.22 3.65
N LYS A 79 7.52 25.55 4.44
CA LYS A 79 6.62 26.23 5.39
C LYS A 79 7.38 27.02 6.43
N MET A 80 8.46 26.48 6.97
CA MET A 80 9.30 27.18 7.94
C MET A 80 9.89 28.45 7.33
N LEU A 81 10.41 28.37 6.10
CA LEU A 81 10.95 29.54 5.39
C LEU A 81 9.86 30.59 5.17
N ILE A 82 8.69 30.19 4.66
CA ILE A 82 7.56 31.09 4.45
C ILE A 82 7.17 31.77 5.77
N GLN A 83 7.06 31.01 6.85
CA GLN A 83 6.74 31.53 8.18
C GLN A 83 7.79 32.55 8.65
N LEU A 84 9.08 32.30 8.45
CA LEU A 84 10.14 33.25 8.80
C LEU A 84 10.05 34.56 7.99
N TYR A 85 9.69 34.47 6.70
CA TYR A 85 9.46 35.64 5.85
C TYR A 85 8.21 36.41 6.28
N GLU A 86 7.10 35.72 6.53
CA GLU A 86 5.81 36.32 6.91
C GLU A 86 5.84 36.94 8.32
N GLN A 87 6.56 36.34 9.26
CA GLN A 87 6.73 36.85 10.62
C GLN A 87 7.64 38.09 10.69
N GLY A 88 8.22 38.52 9.56
CA GLY A 88 9.06 39.71 9.50
C GLY A 88 10.38 39.58 10.25
N GLN A 89 10.78 38.36 10.66
CA GLN A 89 12.00 38.10 11.43
C GLN A 89 13.26 38.63 10.71
N PHE A 90 13.24 38.68 9.38
CA PHE A 90 14.29 39.25 8.53
C PHE A 90 14.15 40.75 8.23
N LEU A 91 12.98 41.36 8.46
CA LEU A 91 12.73 42.78 8.20
C LEU A 91 12.81 43.64 9.46
N SER A 92 12.73 43.06 10.66
CA SER A 92 12.86 43.77 11.93
C SER A 92 14.30 43.95 12.44
N GLN A 93 15.33 43.53 11.67
CA GLN A 93 16.75 43.78 11.99
C GLN A 93 17.44 44.78 11.05
N THR A 94 16.68 45.62 10.34
CA THR A 94 17.26 46.79 9.68
C THR A 94 17.45 47.93 10.67
N ASN A 95 18.58 47.91 11.38
CA ASN A 95 19.31 49.16 11.58
C ASN A 95 20.85 49.02 11.61
N THR A 96 21.42 47.89 11.20
CA THR A 96 22.83 47.85 10.76
C THR A 96 23.01 46.75 9.72
N LEU A 97 23.19 47.14 8.46
CA LEU A 97 23.74 46.26 7.42
C LEU A 97 25.19 45.93 7.79
N PRO A 98 25.66 44.68 7.63
CA PRO A 98 27.08 44.37 7.81
C PRO A 98 27.90 45.06 6.73
N GLU A 99 28.90 45.84 7.12
CA GLU A 99 29.82 46.45 6.15
C GLU A 99 30.67 45.37 5.48
N MET A 100 30.80 45.47 4.16
CA MET A 100 31.69 44.59 3.41
C MET A 100 33.14 44.80 3.84
N PRO A 101 33.94 43.72 3.98
CA PRO A 101 35.34 43.84 4.32
C PRO A 101 36.06 44.65 3.24
N GLN A 102 36.58 45.82 3.63
CA GLN A 102 37.47 46.60 2.77
C GLN A 102 38.78 45.82 2.63
N SER A 103 39.01 45.32 1.43
CA SER A 103 40.28 44.70 1.05
C SER A 103 41.42 45.72 1.16
N LEU A 104 42.41 45.42 1.98
CA LEU A 104 43.75 46.03 1.97
C LEU A 104 44.71 45.15 1.18
#